data_AF-A0A2V9ACP2-F1
#
_entry.id   AF-A0A2V9ACP2-F1
#
_cell.length_a   1.000
_cell.length_b   1.000
_cell.length_c   1.000
_cell.angle_alpha   90.00
_cell.angle_beta   90.00
_cell.angle_gamma   90.00
#
_symmetry.space_group_name_H-M   'P 1'
#
loop_
_entity.id
_entity.type
_entity.pdbx_description
1 polymer ?
#
loop_
_entity_poly.entity_id
_entity_poly.type
_entity_poly.pdbx_seq_one_letter_code
_entity_poly.pdbx_strand_id
1 'polypeptide(L)'
;MGLKNGSAISRREFARRAAFVSAAASLSPADLLTRETPAFAAASPLQTPSGPKLSPESQTEMESRLQAVFAQYGSRLNDAQKADLRRIAAEGQAGLDRLRAYPIDNSDGPALYLKPLMEREKKPSPMPAKAKSAGAPKNS
;
A
#
# COMPACT_ATOMS: atom_id res chain seq x y z
N MET A 1 -19.57 30.01 -42.06
CA MET A 1 -18.67 29.53 -40.99
C MET A 1 -19.51 29.12 -39.79
N GLY A 2 -19.60 27.82 -39.49
CA GLY A 2 -20.50 27.28 -38.45
C GLY A 2 -19.72 26.79 -37.24
N LEU A 3 -19.96 27.42 -36.08
CA LEU A 3 -19.40 27.03 -34.78
C LEU A 3 -20.08 25.74 -34.29
N LYS A 4 -19.27 24.73 -33.99
CA LYS A 4 -19.71 23.43 -33.45
C LYS A 4 -20.02 23.60 -31.96
N ASN A 5 -21.29 23.76 -31.62
CA ASN A 5 -21.76 23.73 -30.24
C ASN A 5 -21.60 22.29 -29.71
N GLY A 6 -20.64 22.08 -28.80
CA GLY A 6 -20.52 20.83 -28.05
C GLY A 6 -21.83 20.56 -27.33
N SER A 7 -22.40 19.37 -27.55
CA SER A 7 -23.66 18.94 -26.96
C SER A 7 -23.55 18.89 -25.43
N ALA A 8 -24.01 19.93 -24.75
CA ALA A 8 -24.13 19.94 -23.30
C ALA A 8 -25.09 18.82 -22.85
N ILE A 9 -24.63 17.94 -21.97
CA ILE A 9 -25.43 16.83 -21.44
C ILE A 9 -26.65 17.40 -20.70
N SER A 10 -27.85 16.97 -21.10
CA SER A 10 -29.10 17.41 -20.47
C SER A 10 -29.27 16.79 -19.09
N ARG A 11 -29.85 17.53 -18.14
CA ARG A 11 -30.17 17.05 -16.77
C ARG A 11 -30.99 15.75 -16.79
N ARG A 12 -31.92 15.60 -17.76
CA ARG A 12 -32.74 14.40 -17.93
C ARG A 12 -31.93 13.21 -18.46
N GLU A 13 -30.89 13.47 -19.22
CA GLU A 13 -29.99 12.44 -19.72
C GLU A 13 -29.01 12.00 -18.64
N PHE A 14 -28.49 12.94 -17.85
CA PHE A 14 -27.71 12.66 -16.64
C PHE A 14 -28.50 11.80 -15.64
N ALA A 15 -29.74 12.18 -15.33
CA ALA A 15 -30.60 11.42 -14.41
C ALA A 15 -30.89 9.99 -14.92
N ARG A 16 -31.13 9.83 -16.23
CA ARG A 16 -31.31 8.50 -16.84
C ARG A 16 -30.05 7.65 -16.71
N ARG A 17 -28.87 8.21 -16.98
CA ARG A 17 -27.59 7.50 -16.84
C ARG A 17 -27.30 7.13 -15.38
N ALA A 18 -27.58 8.02 -14.42
CA ALA A 18 -27.40 7.76 -12.99
C ALA A 18 -28.33 6.65 -12.46
N ALA A 19 -29.57 6.57 -12.95
CA ALA A 19 -30.51 5.51 -12.57
C ALA A 19 -30.04 4.12 -13.03
N PHE A 20 -29.47 4.00 -14.24
CA PHE A 20 -28.92 2.73 -14.72
C PHE A 20 -27.65 2.30 -13.97
N VAL A 21 -26.80 3.25 -13.56
CA VAL A 21 -25.62 2.93 -12.73
C VAL A 21 -26.03 2.51 -11.31
N SER A 22 -27.11 3.06 -10.77
CA SER A 22 -27.61 2.69 -9.44
C SER A 22 -28.27 1.30 -9.39
N ALA A 23 -28.76 0.79 -10.52
CA ALA A 23 -29.36 -0.55 -10.61
C ALA A 23 -28.33 -1.70 -10.63
N ALA A 24 -27.05 -1.41 -10.89
CA ALA A 24 -25.97 -2.42 -10.89
C ALA A 24 -25.31 -2.61 -9.50
N ALA A 25 -25.60 -1.75 -8.53
CA ALA A 25 -25.02 -1.81 -7.19
C ALA A 25 -25.78 -2.73 -6.21
N SER A 26 -26.93 -3.28 -6.60
CA SER A 26 -27.73 -4.21 -5.79
C SER A 26 -27.52 -5.69 -6.15
N LEU A 27 -26.65 -6.00 -7.12
CA LEU A 27 -26.20 -7.37 -7.36
C LEU A 27 -24.95 -7.63 -6.53
N SER A 28 -25.18 -8.33 -5.42
CA SER A 28 -24.16 -9.00 -4.61
C SER A 28 -23.07 -9.64 -5.49
N PRO A 29 -21.77 -9.44 -5.21
CA PRO A 29 -20.67 -10.11 -5.91
C PRO A 29 -20.66 -11.65 -5.77
N ALA A 30 -21.55 -12.23 -4.95
CA ALA A 30 -21.50 -13.65 -4.60
C ALA A 30 -21.89 -14.60 -5.75
N ASP A 31 -22.71 -14.17 -6.71
CA ASP A 31 -23.20 -15.07 -7.78
C ASP A 31 -22.28 -15.15 -9.01
N LEU A 32 -21.22 -14.33 -9.09
CA LEU A 32 -20.21 -14.44 -10.15
C LEU A 32 -19.17 -15.55 -9.91
N LEU A 33 -19.23 -16.22 -8.74
CA LEU A 33 -18.30 -17.31 -8.39
C LEU A 33 -18.80 -18.71 -8.80
N THR A 34 -20.05 -18.85 -9.29
CA THR A 34 -20.66 -20.16 -9.59
C THR A 34 -20.85 -20.36 -11.10
N ARG A 35 -19.82 -20.04 -11.90
CA ARG A 35 -19.75 -20.52 -13.29
C ARG A 35 -18.70 -21.63 -13.39
N GLU A 36 -19.20 -22.84 -13.31
CA GLU A 36 -18.47 -24.09 -13.51
C GLU A 36 -17.98 -24.14 -14.96
N THR A 37 -16.67 -23.90 -15.16
CA THR A 37 -15.98 -24.15 -16.43
C THR A 37 -15.48 -25.60 -16.45
N PRO A 38 -15.71 -26.36 -17.55
CA PRO A 38 -15.26 -27.74 -17.65
C PRO A 38 -13.73 -27.81 -17.63
N ALA A 39 -13.22 -28.84 -16.95
CA ALA A 39 -11.82 -29.11 -16.75
C ALA A 39 -11.04 -29.08 -18.08
N PHE A 40 -10.11 -28.13 -18.19
CA PHE A 40 -9.01 -28.21 -19.14
C PHE A 40 -7.71 -28.45 -18.39
N ALA A 41 -6.89 -29.30 -18.99
CA ALA A 41 -5.76 -30.01 -18.41
C ALA A 41 -4.71 -29.11 -17.74
N ALA A 42 -4.01 -29.73 -16.79
CA ALA A 42 -2.96 -29.18 -15.94
C ALA A 42 -1.93 -28.33 -16.71
N ALA A 43 -1.86 -27.05 -16.34
CA ALA A 43 -0.63 -26.27 -16.43
C ALA A 43 0.03 -26.28 -15.05
N SER A 44 1.30 -26.66 -15.00
CA SER A 44 2.15 -26.60 -13.80
C SER A 44 1.99 -25.24 -13.10
N PRO A 45 1.97 -25.17 -11.75
CA PRO A 45 2.01 -23.89 -11.08
C PRO A 45 3.36 -23.26 -11.42
N LEU A 46 3.32 -22.25 -12.28
CA LEU A 46 4.43 -21.33 -12.44
C LEU A 46 4.63 -20.70 -11.06
N GLN A 47 5.73 -21.06 -10.38
CA GLN A 47 6.11 -20.46 -9.12
C GLN A 47 6.18 -18.95 -9.34
N THR A 48 5.16 -18.25 -8.88
CA THR A 48 5.28 -16.83 -8.61
C THR A 48 6.35 -16.70 -7.53
N PRO A 49 7.35 -15.82 -7.70
CA PRO A 49 8.26 -15.54 -6.60
C PRO A 49 7.39 -15.04 -5.46
N SER A 50 7.39 -15.79 -4.37
CA SER A 50 6.69 -15.42 -3.14
C SER A 50 7.31 -14.12 -2.66
N GLY A 51 6.70 -13.01 -3.02
CA GLY A 51 6.98 -11.71 -2.44
C GLY A 51 6.76 -11.77 -0.92
N PRO A 52 7.18 -10.74 -0.18
CA PRO A 52 6.91 -10.65 1.25
C PRO A 52 5.42 -10.93 1.52
N LYS A 53 5.13 -11.77 2.51
CA LYS A 53 3.76 -12.18 2.84
C LYS A 53 3.00 -10.96 3.39
N LEU A 54 2.33 -10.23 2.49
CA LEU A 54 1.52 -9.06 2.83
C LEU A 54 0.28 -9.47 3.63
N SER A 55 -0.15 -8.60 4.55
CA SER A 55 -1.44 -8.75 5.23
C SER A 55 -2.60 -8.72 4.22
N PRO A 56 -3.77 -9.32 4.52
CA PRO A 56 -4.92 -9.29 3.61
C PRO A 56 -5.40 -7.86 3.32
N GLU A 57 -5.34 -6.97 4.31
CA GLU A 57 -5.67 -5.54 4.15
C GLU A 57 -4.66 -4.85 3.22
N SER A 58 -3.37 -5.13 3.40
CA SER A 58 -2.30 -4.59 2.54
C SER A 58 -2.42 -5.06 1.10
N GLN A 59 -2.83 -6.31 0.88
CA GLN A 59 -3.06 -6.87 -0.47
C GLN A 59 -4.23 -6.18 -1.16
N THR A 60 -5.36 -6.02 -0.47
CA THR A 60 -6.55 -5.35 -1.03
C THR A 60 -6.27 -3.88 -1.33
N GLU A 61 -5.55 -3.18 -0.45
CA GLU A 61 -5.11 -1.80 -0.71
C GLU A 61 -4.22 -1.71 -1.96
N MET A 62 -3.18 -2.56 -2.04
CA MET A 62 -2.27 -2.60 -3.19
C MET A 62 -3.03 -2.84 -4.51
N GLU A 63 -3.92 -3.83 -4.54
CA GLU A 63 -4.72 -4.15 -5.72
C GLU A 63 -5.66 -3.01 -6.12
N SER A 64 -6.31 -2.37 -5.15
CA SER A 64 -7.19 -1.22 -5.41
C SER A 64 -6.44 -0.05 -6.06
N ARG A 65 -5.22 0.23 -5.57
CA ARG A 65 -4.35 1.29 -6.12
C ARG A 65 -3.87 0.95 -7.52
N LEU A 66 -3.46 -0.30 -7.75
CA LEU A 66 -3.07 -0.77 -9.08
C LEU A 66 -4.23 -0.71 -10.07
N GLN A 67 -5.44 -1.04 -9.64
CA GLN A 67 -6.63 -0.95 -10.48
C GLN A 67 -6.89 0.50 -10.90
N ALA A 68 -6.72 1.47 -10.00
CA ALA A 68 -6.82 2.90 -10.34
C ALA A 68 -5.74 3.31 -11.37
N VAL A 69 -4.49 2.85 -11.19
CA VAL A 69 -3.40 3.09 -12.13
C VAL A 69 -3.71 2.51 -13.51
N PHE A 70 -4.22 1.28 -13.58
CA PHE A 70 -4.58 0.64 -14.84
C PHE A 70 -5.80 1.27 -15.50
N ALA A 71 -6.78 1.75 -14.73
CA ALA A 71 -7.91 2.49 -15.28
C ALA A 71 -7.45 3.78 -15.96
N GLN A 72 -6.44 4.47 -15.40
CA GLN A 72 -5.96 5.74 -15.94
C GLN A 72 -4.90 5.59 -17.04
N TYR A 73 -4.01 4.60 -16.92
CA TYR A 73 -2.81 4.47 -17.76
C TYR A 73 -2.65 3.10 -18.45
N GLY A 74 -3.54 2.15 -18.19
CA GLY A 74 -3.39 0.76 -18.63
C GLY A 74 -3.39 0.56 -20.15
N SER A 75 -3.97 1.49 -20.92
CA SER A 75 -3.93 1.47 -22.39
C SER A 75 -2.53 1.74 -22.96
N ARG A 76 -1.63 2.32 -22.17
CA ARG A 76 -0.22 2.60 -22.55
C ARG A 76 0.72 1.46 -22.21
N LEU A 77 0.21 0.42 -21.54
CA LEU A 77 1.03 -0.64 -20.96
C LEU A 77 0.70 -1.98 -21.60
N ASN A 78 1.74 -2.73 -21.96
CA ASN A 78 1.60 -4.13 -22.35
C ASN A 78 1.47 -5.03 -21.10
N ASP A 79 1.16 -6.30 -21.31
CA ASP A 79 0.86 -7.21 -20.21
C ASP A 79 2.09 -7.54 -19.36
N ALA A 80 3.28 -7.58 -19.97
CA ALA A 80 4.54 -7.75 -19.25
C ALA A 80 4.80 -6.57 -18.30
N GLN A 81 4.56 -5.34 -18.74
CA GLN A 81 4.68 -4.13 -17.92
C GLN A 81 3.63 -4.11 -16.80
N LYS A 82 2.40 -4.55 -17.07
CA LYS A 82 1.37 -4.68 -16.02
C LYS A 82 1.74 -5.73 -14.99
N ALA A 83 2.35 -6.84 -15.39
CA ALA A 83 2.86 -7.86 -14.48
C ALA A 83 4.00 -7.32 -13.62
N ASP A 84 4.94 -6.58 -14.21
CA ASP A 84 6.05 -5.99 -13.47
C ASP A 84 5.58 -4.92 -12.48
N LEU A 85 4.59 -4.10 -12.84
CA LEU A 85 3.97 -3.15 -11.91
C LEU A 85 3.33 -3.84 -10.70
N ARG A 86 2.68 -5.00 -10.90
CA ARG A 86 2.16 -5.80 -9.78
C ARG A 86 3.27 -6.28 -8.86
N ARG A 87 4.39 -6.77 -9.43
CA ARG A 87 5.57 -7.20 -8.67
C ARG A 87 6.16 -6.05 -7.85
N ILE A 88 6.41 -4.90 -8.48
CA ILE A 88 6.97 -3.71 -7.82
C ILE A 88 6.03 -3.20 -6.71
N ALA A 89 4.73 -3.18 -6.96
CA ALA A 89 3.76 -2.77 -5.94
C ALA A 89 3.75 -3.71 -4.73
N ALA A 90 3.84 -5.02 -4.94
CA ALA A 90 3.93 -6.00 -3.86
C ALA A 90 5.21 -5.83 -3.03
N GLU A 91 6.35 -5.56 -3.68
CA GLU A 91 7.62 -5.26 -3.01
C GLU A 91 7.53 -3.96 -2.19
N GLY A 92 6.91 -2.92 -2.75
CA GLY A 92 6.76 -1.61 -2.10
C GLY A 92 5.78 -1.60 -0.93
N GLN A 93 4.71 -2.40 -0.98
CA GLN A 93 3.65 -2.39 0.04
C GLN A 93 4.18 -2.73 1.43
N ALA A 94 5.10 -3.67 1.56
CA ALA A 94 5.71 -4.02 2.85
C ALA A 94 6.48 -2.83 3.47
N GLY A 95 7.10 -1.99 2.63
CA GLY A 95 7.75 -0.76 3.07
C GLY A 95 6.74 0.29 3.56
N LEU A 96 5.62 0.43 2.85
CA LEU A 96 4.54 1.34 3.24
C LEU A 96 3.91 0.93 4.57
N ASP A 97 3.70 -0.37 4.79
CA ASP A 97 3.15 -0.89 6.05
C ASP A 97 4.07 -0.56 7.24
N ARG A 98 5.40 -0.68 7.06
CA ARG A 98 6.38 -0.29 8.08
C ARG A 98 6.35 1.21 8.36
N LEU A 99 6.25 2.04 7.32
CA LEU A 99 6.14 3.49 7.48
C LEU A 99 4.85 3.88 8.23
N ARG A 100 3.74 3.21 7.94
CA ARG A 100 2.45 3.45 8.61
C ARG A 100 2.45 3.00 10.07
N ALA A 101 3.19 1.93 10.39
CA ALA A 101 3.35 1.46 11.76
C ALA A 101 4.32 2.30 12.60
N TYR A 102 5.07 3.23 11.99
CA TYR A 102 5.99 4.09 12.72
C TYR A 102 5.20 5.04 13.63
N PRO A 103 5.53 5.13 14.93
CA PRO A 103 4.81 6.00 15.86
C PRO A 103 5.10 7.46 15.49
N ILE A 104 4.04 8.22 15.22
CA ILE A 104 4.07 9.66 15.01
C ILE A 104 2.99 10.31 15.87
N ASP A 105 3.32 11.43 16.49
CA ASP A 105 2.35 12.30 17.15
C ASP A 105 1.90 13.40 16.19
N ASN A 106 0.71 13.98 16.40
CA ASN A 106 0.24 15.12 15.60
C ASN A 106 1.16 16.35 15.69
N SER A 107 2.02 16.41 16.72
CA SER A 107 3.06 17.44 16.88
C SER A 107 4.31 17.19 16.03
N ASP A 108 4.49 15.98 15.49
CA ASP A 108 5.63 15.64 14.65
C ASP A 108 5.46 16.26 13.27
N GLY A 109 6.10 17.41 13.08
CA GLY A 109 6.09 18.14 11.82
C GLY A 109 6.94 17.46 10.74
N PRO A 110 6.72 17.83 9.46
CA PRO A 110 7.57 17.38 8.37
C PRO A 110 9.04 17.78 8.59
N ALA A 111 9.96 16.94 8.13
CA ALA A 111 11.40 17.19 8.18
C ALA A 111 11.83 18.25 7.13
N LEU A 112 11.42 19.50 7.31
CA LEU A 112 11.66 20.61 6.37
C LEU A 112 13.12 21.09 6.34
N TYR A 113 13.89 20.77 7.37
CA TYR A 113 15.27 21.23 7.51
C TYR A 113 16.19 20.04 7.69
N LEU A 114 17.24 19.98 6.87
CA LEU A 114 18.35 19.06 7.10
C LEU A 114 19.08 19.52 8.36
N LYS A 115 18.97 18.77 9.46
CA LYS A 115 19.83 18.93 10.63
C LYS A 115 21.11 18.15 10.36
N PRO A 116 22.24 18.80 10.02
CA PRO A 116 23.47 18.09 9.73
C PRO A 116 23.91 17.34 10.99
N LEU A 117 24.27 16.07 10.85
CA LEU A 117 24.77 15.23 11.94
C LEU A 117 26.21 15.64 12.33
N MET A 118 26.45 16.91 12.68
CA MET A 118 27.76 17.37 13.16
C MET A 118 28.00 16.98 14.62
N GLU A 119 26.93 16.71 15.37
CA GLU A 119 26.99 16.37 16.79
C GLU A 119 26.30 15.04 17.05
N ARG A 120 26.87 13.94 16.55
CA ARG A 120 26.64 12.67 17.22
C ARG A 120 27.41 12.76 18.54
N GLU A 121 26.73 13.23 19.58
CA GLU A 121 27.27 13.24 20.93
C GLU A 121 27.97 11.90 21.16
N LYS A 122 29.26 11.97 21.54
CA LYS A 122 30.00 10.82 22.05
C LYS A 122 29.08 10.14 23.06
N LYS A 123 28.67 8.90 22.78
CA LYS A 123 28.00 8.04 23.75
C LYS A 123 28.64 8.30 25.12
N PRO A 124 27.90 8.67 26.17
CA PRO A 124 28.50 8.80 27.49
C PRO A 124 29.19 7.47 27.77
N SER A 125 30.50 7.53 28.02
CA SER A 125 31.28 6.36 28.39
C SER A 125 30.58 5.66 29.55
N PRO A 126 30.42 4.33 29.53
CA PRO A 126 29.83 3.64 30.65
C PRO A 126 30.63 4.00 31.90
N MET A 127 29.97 4.61 32.90
CA MET A 127 30.61 4.97 34.16
C MET A 127 31.29 3.72 34.73
N PRO A 128 32.52 3.82 35.26
CA PRO A 128 33.12 2.69 35.95
C PRO A 128 32.23 2.30 37.12
N ALA A 129 31.88 1.01 37.19
CA ALA A 129 31.09 0.43 38.26
C ALA A 129 31.64 0.91 39.60
N LYS A 130 30.74 1.44 40.45
CA LYS A 130 31.02 1.73 41.86
C LYS A 130 31.80 0.56 42.44
N ALA A 131 33.07 0.80 42.76
CA ALA A 131 33.89 -0.17 43.47
C ALA A 131 33.13 -0.57 44.73
N LYS A 132 32.93 -1.88 44.90
CA LYS A 132 32.43 -2.50 46.14
C LYS A 132 33.18 -1.85 47.30
N SER A 133 32.47 -1.16 48.18
CA SER A 133 33.04 -0.66 49.42
C SER A 133 33.49 -1.87 50.24
N ALA A 134 34.79 -2.13 50.23
CA ALA A 134 35.43 -3.00 51.20
C ALA A 134 35.38 -2.30 52.56
N GLY A 135 34.81 -2.97 53.56
CA GLY A 135 35.01 -2.60 54.95
C GLY A 135 33.76 -2.71 55.81
N ALA A 136 33.66 -3.82 56.54
CA ALA A 136 33.32 -3.75 57.96
C ALA A 136 34.05 -4.90 58.67
N PRO A 137 35.09 -4.63 59.49
CA PRO A 137 35.53 -5.57 60.49
C PRO A 137 34.58 -5.46 61.69
N LYS A 138 34.21 -6.59 62.29
CA LYS A 138 33.77 -6.61 63.70
C LYS A 138 34.62 -7.61 64.44
N ASN A 139 35.48 -7.06 65.29
CA ASN A 139 36.26 -7.76 66.30
C ASN A 139 35.41 -7.98 67.56
N SER A 140 35.91 -8.93 68.36
CA SER A 140 35.66 -9.21 69.78
C SER A 140 34.51 -10.17 70.09
#